data_AF-A0A094JJN9-F1
#
_entry.id   AF-A0A094JJN9-F1
#
_cell.length_a   1.000
_cell.length_b   1.000
_cell.length_c   1.000
_cell.angle_alpha   90.00
_cell.angle_beta   90.00
_cell.angle_gamma   90.00
#
_symmetry.space_group_name_H-M   'P 1'
#
loop_
_entity.id
_entity.type
_entity.pdbx_description
1 polymer ?
#
loop_
_entity_poly.entity_id
_entity_poly.type
_entity_poly.pdbx_seq_one_letter_code
_entity_poly.pdbx_strand_id
1 'polypeptide(L)'
;MKILISSLLITTSILSTNAFAARVSYKCYLDTSKGKTIAFYRWDATNVNAKVASLVATKVHRADGKSYYVKEALECVPQSEDFASKAAKRLDKQTLR
;
A
#
# COMPACT_ATOMS: atom_id res chain seq x y z
N MET A 1 -42.96 -46.74 15.54
CA MET A 1 -42.82 -46.52 14.08
C MET A 1 -41.51 -45.74 13.87
N LYS A 2 -40.50 -46.36 13.24
CA LYS A 2 -39.15 -45.79 13.07
C LYS A 2 -39.16 -44.80 11.90
N ILE A 3 -38.87 -43.52 12.15
CA ILE A 3 -38.72 -42.51 11.10
C ILE A 3 -37.28 -42.60 10.59
N LEU A 4 -37.12 -42.95 9.32
CA LEU A 4 -35.83 -43.12 8.64
C LEU A 4 -35.17 -41.74 8.45
N ILE A 5 -33.95 -41.61 8.98
CA ILE A 5 -33.09 -40.44 8.88
C ILE A 5 -32.45 -40.48 7.48
N SER A 6 -32.95 -39.70 6.52
CA SER A 6 -32.28 -39.50 5.24
C SER A 6 -31.45 -38.22 5.31
N SER A 7 -30.19 -38.38 5.73
CA SER A 7 -29.21 -37.30 5.84
C SER A 7 -28.61 -37.02 4.45
N LEU A 8 -29.14 -36.02 3.75
CA LEU A 8 -28.58 -35.54 2.48
C LEU A 8 -27.47 -34.53 2.80
N LEU A 9 -26.23 -35.02 2.97
CA LEU A 9 -25.04 -34.19 3.09
C LEU A 9 -24.72 -33.56 1.73
N ILE A 10 -25.14 -32.32 1.53
CA ILE A 10 -24.74 -31.50 0.38
C ILE A 10 -23.36 -30.93 0.71
N THR A 11 -22.31 -31.61 0.28
CA THR A 11 -20.94 -31.08 0.34
C THR A 11 -20.78 -30.00 -0.74
N THR A 12 -21.00 -28.74 -0.37
CA THR A 12 -20.64 -27.61 -1.21
C THR A 12 -19.12 -27.44 -1.17
N SER A 13 -18.45 -27.86 -2.25
CA SER A 13 -17.04 -27.56 -2.47
C SER A 13 -16.86 -26.05 -2.61
N ILE A 14 -16.26 -25.42 -1.61
CA ILE A 14 -15.85 -24.02 -1.68
C ILE A 14 -14.69 -23.95 -2.66
N LEU A 15 -14.92 -23.42 -3.88
CA LEU A 15 -13.84 -23.03 -4.76
C LEU A 15 -13.18 -21.78 -4.19
N SER A 16 -12.03 -21.96 -3.53
CA SER A 16 -11.15 -20.87 -3.14
C SER A 16 -10.49 -20.27 -4.39
N THR A 17 -11.10 -19.26 -4.98
CA THR A 17 -10.43 -18.45 -6.01
C THR A 17 -9.35 -17.63 -5.30
N ASN A 18 -8.07 -18.01 -5.48
CA ASN A 18 -6.95 -17.15 -5.13
C ASN A 18 -7.03 -15.89 -5.99
N ALA A 19 -7.68 -14.84 -5.48
CA ALA A 19 -7.66 -13.54 -6.11
C ALA A 19 -6.20 -13.05 -6.08
N PHE A 20 -5.52 -13.11 -7.23
CA PHE A 20 -4.24 -12.43 -7.39
C PHE A 20 -4.49 -10.95 -7.18
N ALA A 21 -4.11 -10.46 -6.01
CA ALA A 21 -4.42 -9.10 -5.64
C ALA A 21 -3.64 -8.13 -6.54
N ALA A 22 -4.38 -7.20 -7.14
CA ALA A 22 -3.84 -6.29 -8.13
C ALA A 22 -2.76 -5.40 -7.50
N ARG A 23 -1.57 -5.38 -8.12
CA ARG A 23 -0.50 -4.47 -7.70
C ARG A 23 -0.76 -3.06 -8.23
N VAL A 24 -0.88 -2.12 -7.32
CA VAL A 24 -1.14 -0.70 -7.56
C VAL A 24 0.12 0.11 -7.23
N SER A 25 0.38 1.14 -8.04
CA SER A 25 1.44 2.11 -7.76
C SER A 25 0.91 3.17 -6.79
N TYR A 26 1.68 3.45 -5.74
CA TYR A 26 1.41 4.45 -4.73
C TYR A 26 2.52 5.50 -4.74
N LYS A 27 2.15 6.74 -4.39
CA LYS A 27 3.08 7.81 -4.06
C LYS A 27 2.87 8.20 -2.60
N CYS A 28 3.98 8.38 -1.89
CA CYS A 28 3.97 8.67 -0.47
C CYS A 28 4.74 9.95 -0.18
N TYR A 29 4.11 10.85 0.58
CA TYR A 29 4.74 11.99 1.21
C TYR A 29 5.38 11.57 2.53
N LEU A 30 6.70 11.58 2.56
CA LEU A 30 7.50 11.07 3.67
C LEU A 30 8.21 12.21 4.39
N ASP A 31 8.29 12.12 5.70
CA ASP A 31 9.28 12.85 6.47
C ASP A 31 10.53 11.98 6.67
N THR A 32 11.70 12.55 6.44
CA THR A 32 12.98 11.83 6.51
C THR A 32 13.98 12.54 7.41
N SER A 33 15.13 11.91 7.66
CA SER A 33 16.26 12.55 8.34
C SER A 33 16.78 13.82 7.64
N LYS A 34 16.46 14.04 6.35
CA LYS A 34 16.87 15.24 5.59
C LYS A 34 15.68 16.06 5.08
N GLY A 35 14.54 15.94 5.76
CA GLY A 35 13.33 16.68 5.42
C GLY A 35 12.40 15.90 4.51
N LYS A 36 11.38 16.58 4.00
CA LYS A 36 10.23 15.92 3.38
C LYS A 36 10.49 15.59 1.91
N THR A 37 9.96 14.46 1.44
CA THR A 37 10.17 13.97 0.07
C THR A 37 8.96 13.18 -0.44
N ILE A 38 8.92 12.92 -1.75
CA ILE A 38 7.96 12.01 -2.38
C ILE A 38 8.71 10.75 -2.80
N ALA A 39 8.15 9.60 -2.47
CA ALA A 39 8.67 8.30 -2.89
C ALA A 39 7.56 7.46 -3.52
N PHE A 40 7.94 6.64 -4.49
CA PHE A 40 7.02 5.79 -5.24
C PHE A 40 7.21 4.32 -4.85
N TYR A 41 6.09 3.62 -4.71
CA TYR A 41 6.07 2.22 -4.32
C TYR A 41 5.06 1.46 -5.17
N ARG A 42 5.27 0.15 -5.32
CA ARG A 42 4.30 -0.73 -5.98
C ARG A 42 3.92 -1.86 -5.03
N TRP A 43 2.67 -1.85 -4.59
CA TRP A 43 2.17 -2.76 -3.57
C TRP A 43 0.88 -3.42 -3.99
N ASP A 44 0.57 -4.51 -3.32
CA ASP A 44 -0.76 -5.09 -3.32
C ASP A 44 -1.72 -4.15 -2.58
N ALA A 45 -2.84 -3.80 -3.22
CA ALA A 45 -3.85 -2.90 -2.68
C ALA A 45 -4.42 -3.38 -1.32
N THR A 46 -4.48 -4.69 -1.09
CA THR A 46 -4.99 -5.28 0.15
C THR A 46 -4.06 -5.07 1.35
N ASN A 47 -2.78 -4.77 1.10
CA ASN A 47 -1.73 -4.74 2.11
C ASN A 47 -1.12 -3.35 2.32
N VAL A 48 -1.72 -2.29 1.76
CA VAL A 48 -1.19 -0.92 1.79
C VAL A 48 -0.89 -0.44 3.20
N ASN A 49 -1.82 -0.58 4.14
CA ASN A 49 -1.63 -0.03 5.49
C ASN A 49 -0.42 -0.65 6.19
N ALA A 50 -0.23 -1.96 6.07
CA ALA A 50 0.94 -2.65 6.59
C ALA A 50 2.23 -2.19 5.89
N LYS A 51 2.18 -1.96 4.57
CA LYS A 51 3.33 -1.45 3.81
C LYS A 51 3.70 -0.02 4.19
N VAL A 52 2.74 0.86 4.39
CA VAL A 52 2.96 2.24 4.86
C VAL A 52 3.60 2.23 6.25
N ALA A 53 3.07 1.44 7.18
CA ALA A 53 3.66 1.29 8.51
C ALA A 53 5.10 0.77 8.46
N SER A 54 5.39 -0.17 7.54
CA SER A 54 6.74 -0.72 7.37
C SER A 54 7.75 0.28 6.81
N LEU A 55 7.33 1.46 6.34
CA LEU A 55 8.26 2.47 5.83
C LEU A 55 9.08 3.13 6.94
N VAL A 56 8.57 3.19 8.17
CA VAL A 56 9.29 3.84 9.28
C VAL A 56 10.63 3.13 9.51
N ALA A 57 11.70 3.90 9.72
CA ALA A 57 13.08 3.43 9.86
C ALA A 57 13.67 2.74 8.62
N THR A 58 12.99 2.75 7.47
CA THR A 58 13.57 2.30 6.19
C THR A 58 14.35 3.41 5.50
N LYS A 59 15.18 3.05 4.54
CA LYS A 59 15.92 4.02 3.71
C LYS A 59 15.16 4.31 2.42
N VAL A 60 15.01 5.59 2.11
CA VAL A 60 14.58 6.06 0.79
C VAL A 60 15.78 6.65 0.05
N HIS A 61 15.98 6.22 -1.20
CA HIS A 61 16.96 6.85 -2.10
C HIS A 61 16.37 8.10 -2.72
N ARG A 62 17.11 9.19 -2.70
CA ARG A 62 16.76 10.44 -3.38
C ARG A 62 17.58 10.60 -4.65
N ALA A 63 17.12 11.50 -5.52
CA ALA A 63 17.79 11.83 -6.78
C ALA A 63 19.21 12.40 -6.62
N ASP A 64 19.57 12.87 -5.41
CA ASP A 64 20.93 13.29 -5.06
C ASP A 64 21.90 12.12 -4.82
N GLY A 65 21.45 10.87 -5.05
CA GLY A 65 22.22 9.65 -4.84
C GLY A 65 22.37 9.26 -3.37
N LYS A 66 21.74 9.98 -2.44
CA LYS A 66 21.83 9.73 -1.01
C LYS A 66 20.59 9.01 -0.49
N SER A 67 20.82 8.21 0.56
CA SER A 67 19.77 7.54 1.30
C SER A 67 19.46 8.29 2.58
N TYR A 68 18.17 8.43 2.88
CA TYR A 68 17.71 9.02 4.14
C TYR A 68 16.72 8.09 4.83
N TYR A 69 16.75 8.08 6.16
CA TYR A 69 15.82 7.27 6.93
C TYR A 69 14.46 7.95 6.99
N VAL A 70 13.42 7.19 6.73
CA VAL A 70 12.02 7.61 6.87
C VAL A 70 11.70 7.67 8.36
N LYS A 71 11.29 8.85 8.83
CA LYS A 71 10.78 9.07 10.18
C LYS A 71 9.29 8.72 10.25
N GLU A 72 8.55 9.13 9.23
CA GLU A 72 7.11 8.99 9.18
C GLU A 72 6.61 9.03 7.73
N ALA A 73 5.55 8.28 7.44
CA ALA A 73 4.79 8.43 6.22
C ALA A 73 3.55 9.30 6.50
N LEU A 74 3.59 10.55 6.03
CA LEU A 74 2.57 11.56 6.34
C LEU A 74 1.29 11.34 5.54
N GLU A 75 1.45 10.90 4.29
CA GLU A 75 0.32 10.65 3.39
C GLU A 75 0.74 9.69 2.27
N CYS A 76 -0.05 8.65 1.98
CA CYS A 76 0.18 7.76 0.85
C CYS A 76 -1.12 7.60 0.06
N VAL A 77 -1.06 7.85 -1.24
CA VAL A 77 -2.22 7.76 -2.15
C VAL A 77 -1.83 6.97 -3.40
N PRO A 78 -2.79 6.35 -4.10
CA PRO A 78 -2.55 5.82 -5.44
C PRO A 78 -1.89 6.88 -6.34
N GLN A 79 -0.98 6.47 -7.21
CA GLN A 79 -0.21 7.40 -8.06
C GLN A 79 -1.11 8.25 -8.98
N SER A 80 -2.30 7.75 -9.32
CA SER A 80 -3.33 8.43 -10.11
C SER A 80 -4.12 9.49 -9.32
N GLU A 81 -4.05 9.49 -8.00
CA GLU A 81 -4.80 10.40 -7.13
C GLU A 81 -3.95 11.58 -6.67
N ASP A 82 -4.59 12.66 -6.26
CA ASP A 82 -3.92 13.82 -5.68
C ASP A 82 -3.79 13.69 -4.17
N PHE A 83 -2.64 14.11 -3.63
CA PHE A 83 -2.47 14.27 -2.19
C PHE A 83 -3.48 15.28 -1.63
N ALA A 84 -4.07 15.09 -0.46
CA ALA A 84 -4.83 16.10 0.24
C ALA A 84 -3.95 17.29 0.68
N SER A 85 -2.72 17.02 1.11
CA SER A 85 -1.80 18.06 1.58
C SER A 85 -1.33 18.99 0.46
N LYS A 86 -1.53 20.30 0.61
CA LYS A 86 -1.02 21.32 -0.32
C LYS A 86 0.50 21.26 -0.49
N ALA A 87 1.22 20.97 0.60
CA ALA A 87 2.67 20.83 0.57
C ALA A 87 3.09 19.60 -0.24
N ALA A 88 2.39 18.47 -0.05
CA ALA A 88 2.61 17.25 -0.81
C ALA A 88 2.29 17.44 -2.29
N LYS A 89 1.14 18.06 -2.63
CA LYS A 89 0.79 18.42 -4.02
C LYS A 89 1.89 19.24 -4.72
N ARG A 90 2.44 20.24 -4.03
CA ARG A 90 3.51 21.09 -4.59
C ARG A 90 4.78 20.29 -4.84
N LEU A 91 5.16 19.43 -3.90
CA LEU A 91 6.36 18.61 -4.01
C LEU A 91 6.23 17.53 -5.09
N ASP A 92 5.06 16.90 -5.21
CA ASP A 92 4.75 15.89 -6.23
C ASP A 92 4.92 16.46 -7.66
N LYS A 93 4.44 17.69 -7.90
CA LYS A 93 4.61 18.38 -9.19
C LYS A 93 6.07 18.62 -9.58
N GLN A 94 6.96 18.69 -8.61
CA GLN A 94 8.40 18.92 -8.81
C GLN A 94 9.20 17.61 -8.81
N THR A 95 8.55 16.49 -8.45
CA THR A 95 9.20 15.19 -8.34
C THR A 95 9.15 14.48 -9.68
N LEU A 96 10.33 14.12 -10.21
CA LEU A 96 10.45 13.28 -11.40
C LEU A 96 9.96 11.86 -11.10
N ARG A 97 9.28 11.24 -12.08
CA ARG A 97 8.68 9.91 -11.97
C ARG A 97 9.52 8.86 -12.69
#